data_AF-A0A0U2EZ35-F1
#
_entry.id   AF-A0A0U2EZ35-F1
#
_cell.length_a   1.000
_cell.length_b   1.000
_cell.length_c   1.000
_cell.angle_alpha   90.00
_cell.angle_beta   90.00
_cell.angle_gamma   90.00
#
_symmetry.space_group_name_H-M   'P 1'
#
loop_
_entity.id
_entity.type
_entity.pdbx_description
1 polymer ?
#
loop_
_entity_poly.entity_id
_entity_poly.type
_entity_poly.pdbx_seq_one_letter_code
_entity_poly.pdbx_strand_id
1 'polypeptide(L)'
;PGKQGEMGPEGDEGLQGPTGLPGDDGEPGPEGPVGPPGLTGHQGKRGEQGFAGDAGPPGQAGSTGGVKIVGNAGDAVKKRRRVVRSVGSKTKTTTVKDIKQAMFKRLEKLLKNAQAARYPTGTDKKYAARSCKDVKLTNKRAPNDTYWIDPNEGSHHDAIQVNCVFFDDGTVETCVPSKMSTGVLVTYREPIDGESEWQSQLRIVGNHKAPLVHNYGDNSQINLLRVQHKYA
;
A
#
# COMPACT_ATOMS: atom_id res chain seq x y z
N PRO A 1 31.42 94.48 19.92
CA PRO A 1 31.10 93.06 19.61
C PRO A 1 29.76 92.98 18.87
N GLY A 2 29.72 92.37 17.69
CA GLY A 2 28.65 92.48 16.69
C GLY A 2 27.42 91.59 16.95
N LYS A 3 26.27 92.01 16.42
CA LYS A 3 24.99 91.30 16.52
C LYS A 3 25.05 89.99 15.73
N GLN A 4 24.55 88.91 16.32
CA GLN A 4 24.51 87.58 15.71
C GLN A 4 23.71 87.62 14.40
N GLY A 5 24.31 87.09 13.33
CA GLY A 5 23.69 87.06 12.00
C GLY A 5 22.49 86.12 11.96
N GLU A 6 21.49 86.49 11.15
CA GLU A 6 20.29 85.68 10.94
C GLU A 6 20.62 84.34 10.28
N MET A 7 19.88 83.30 10.67
CA MET A 7 20.04 81.95 10.16
C MET A 7 19.65 81.88 8.68
N GLY A 8 20.47 81.21 7.87
CA GLY A 8 20.21 81.06 6.44
C GLY A 8 18.93 80.26 6.16
N PRO A 9 18.29 80.48 5.00
CA PRO A 9 17.08 79.76 4.62
C PRO A 9 17.33 78.26 4.50
N GLU A 10 16.28 77.47 4.75
CA GLU A 10 16.28 76.02 4.58
C GLU A 10 16.49 75.65 3.10
N GLY A 11 17.25 74.59 2.84
CA GLY A 11 17.58 74.16 1.48
C GLY A 11 16.39 73.51 0.77
N ASP A 12 16.30 73.68 -0.54
CA ASP A 12 15.22 73.13 -1.37
C ASP A 12 15.17 71.59 -1.31
N GLU A 13 13.96 71.04 -1.35
CA GLU A 13 13.71 69.60 -1.32
C GLU A 13 14.24 68.91 -2.60
N GLY A 14 14.88 67.75 -2.44
CA GLY A 14 15.48 67.01 -3.55
C GLY A 14 14.45 66.48 -4.55
N LEU A 15 14.77 66.54 -5.85
CA LEU A 15 13.88 66.05 -6.90
C LEU A 15 13.62 64.54 -6.79
N GLN A 16 12.37 64.14 -7.02
CA GLN A 16 11.96 62.73 -7.04
C GLN A 16 12.68 61.98 -8.18
N GLY A 17 13.18 60.78 -7.86
CA GLY A 17 13.86 59.92 -8.83
C GLY A 17 12.93 59.45 -9.96
N PRO A 18 13.48 59.11 -11.15
CA PRO A 18 12.69 58.66 -12.28
C PRO A 18 11.99 57.32 -12.01
N THR A 19 10.80 57.15 -12.59
CA THR A 19 10.06 55.88 -12.55
C THR A 19 10.81 54.77 -13.28
N GLY A 20 10.82 53.56 -12.73
CA GLY A 20 11.45 52.39 -13.36
C GLY A 20 10.81 52.01 -14.70
N LEU A 21 11.60 51.39 -15.58
CA LEU A 21 11.13 50.91 -16.87
C LEU A 21 10.10 49.76 -16.70
N PRO A 22 9.11 49.65 -17.61
CA PRO A 22 8.23 48.48 -17.67
C PRO A 22 9.02 47.18 -17.85
N GLY A 23 8.53 46.08 -17.29
CA GLY A 23 9.13 44.75 -17.49
C GLY A 23 8.93 44.25 -18.92
N ASP A 24 9.81 43.34 -19.36
CA ASP A 24 9.73 42.72 -20.68
C ASP A 24 8.49 41.81 -20.81
N ASP A 25 7.98 41.71 -22.04
CA ASP A 25 6.88 40.79 -22.36
C ASP A 25 7.31 39.32 -22.18
N GLY A 26 6.38 38.47 -21.72
CA GLY A 26 6.63 37.04 -21.55
C GLY A 26 6.83 36.29 -22.87
N GLU A 27 7.64 35.23 -22.85
CA GLU A 27 7.87 34.39 -24.03
C GLU A 27 6.57 33.71 -24.53
N PRO A 28 6.39 33.53 -25.85
CA PRO A 28 5.28 32.75 -26.40
C PRO A 28 5.24 31.33 -25.84
N GLY A 29 4.03 30.81 -25.60
CA GLY A 29 3.85 29.42 -25.16
C GLY A 29 4.34 28.40 -26.20
N PRO A 30 4.67 27.17 -25.77
CA PRO A 30 5.13 26.12 -26.68
C PRO A 30 4.05 25.72 -27.69
N GLU A 31 4.49 25.26 -28.87
CA GLU A 31 3.60 24.74 -29.91
C GLU A 31 2.84 23.50 -29.42
N GLY A 32 1.56 23.39 -29.79
CA GLY A 32 0.72 22.26 -29.42
C GLY A 32 1.16 20.94 -30.07
N PRO A 33 0.80 19.78 -29.49
CA PRO A 33 1.15 18.48 -30.06
C PRO A 33 0.46 18.24 -31.41
N VAL A 34 1.15 17.54 -32.31
CA VAL A 34 0.60 17.10 -33.60
C VAL A 34 -0.58 16.15 -33.37
N GLY A 35 -1.67 16.36 -34.11
CA GLY A 35 -2.88 15.53 -34.04
C GLY A 35 -2.62 14.06 -34.43
N PRO A 36 -3.47 13.12 -33.96
CA PRO A 36 -3.32 11.70 -34.28
C PRO A 36 -3.52 11.43 -35.79
N PRO A 37 -2.89 10.38 -36.35
CA PRO A 37 -3.12 9.95 -37.72
C PRO A 37 -4.60 9.63 -37.97
N GLY A 38 -5.09 9.96 -39.17
CA GLY A 38 -6.45 9.60 -39.60
C GLY A 38 -6.68 8.09 -39.62
N LEU A 39 -7.92 7.67 -39.39
CA LEU A 39 -8.31 6.25 -39.42
C LEU A 39 -8.11 5.66 -40.83
N THR A 40 -7.51 4.47 -40.90
CA THR A 40 -7.36 3.71 -42.14
C THR A 40 -8.74 3.39 -42.75
N GLY A 41 -8.93 3.69 -44.04
CA GLY A 41 -10.17 3.41 -44.75
C GLY A 41 -10.55 1.93 -44.74
N HIS A 42 -11.84 1.64 -44.68
CA HIS A 42 -12.36 0.27 -44.63
C HIS A 42 -11.99 -0.52 -45.89
N GLN A 43 -11.52 -1.75 -45.71
CA GLN A 43 -11.23 -2.68 -46.80
C GLN A 43 -12.52 -3.00 -47.58
N GLY A 44 -12.48 -2.89 -48.90
CA GLY A 44 -13.62 -3.21 -49.77
C GLY A 44 -14.12 -4.64 -49.56
N LYS A 45 -15.44 -4.85 -49.69
CA LYS A 45 -16.07 -6.17 -49.50
C LYS A 45 -15.49 -7.17 -50.50
N ARG A 46 -15.09 -8.35 -49.99
CA ARG A 46 -14.65 -9.50 -50.80
C ARG A 46 -15.81 -9.95 -51.70
N GLY A 47 -15.54 -10.19 -52.98
CA GLY A 47 -16.54 -10.73 -53.93
C GLY A 47 -17.11 -12.07 -53.44
N GLU A 48 -18.36 -12.35 -53.81
CA GLU A 48 -19.05 -13.57 -53.39
C GLU A 48 -18.30 -14.82 -53.83
N GLN A 49 -18.16 -15.77 -52.89
CA GLN A 49 -17.52 -17.05 -53.11
C GLN A 49 -18.43 -17.93 -53.96
N GLY A 50 -17.89 -18.53 -55.03
CA GLY A 50 -18.62 -19.51 -55.83
C GLY A 50 -19.17 -20.67 -54.97
N PHE A 51 -20.30 -21.23 -55.38
CA PHE A 51 -21.01 -22.28 -54.64
C PHE A 51 -20.08 -23.47 -54.32
N ALA A 52 -20.13 -23.92 -53.07
CA ALA A 52 -19.40 -25.10 -52.63
C ALA A 52 -19.98 -26.37 -53.26
N GLY A 53 -19.10 -27.29 -53.68
CA GLY A 53 -19.52 -28.64 -54.06
C GLY A 53 -20.12 -29.38 -52.87
N ASP A 54 -20.96 -30.39 -53.16
CA ASP A 54 -21.67 -31.16 -52.14
C ASP A 54 -20.73 -31.73 -51.07
N ALA A 55 -21.19 -31.70 -49.83
CA ALA A 55 -20.41 -32.17 -48.70
C ALA A 55 -20.17 -33.68 -48.77
N GLY A 56 -18.91 -34.10 -48.59
CA GLY A 56 -18.58 -35.49 -48.35
C GLY A 56 -19.22 -36.01 -47.04
N PRO A 57 -19.43 -37.33 -46.90
CA PRO A 57 -20.05 -37.90 -45.71
C PRO A 57 -19.26 -37.54 -44.44
N PRO A 58 -19.91 -37.38 -43.27
CA PRO A 58 -19.24 -37.05 -42.02
C PRO A 58 -18.14 -38.06 -41.68
N GLY A 59 -16.93 -37.56 -41.39
CA GLY A 59 -15.86 -38.38 -40.85
C GLY A 59 -16.21 -38.93 -39.46
N GLN A 60 -15.68 -40.11 -39.12
CA GLN A 60 -15.87 -40.68 -37.78
C GLN A 60 -15.40 -39.70 -36.70
N ALA A 61 -16.16 -39.61 -35.60
CA ALA A 61 -15.84 -38.72 -34.50
C ALA A 61 -14.43 -39.00 -33.94
N GLY A 62 -13.55 -38.00 -34.01
CA GLY A 62 -12.23 -38.06 -33.40
C GLY A 62 -12.33 -38.14 -31.87
N SER A 63 -11.43 -38.89 -31.24
CA SER A 63 -11.36 -38.97 -29.79
C SER A 63 -11.07 -37.59 -29.19
N THR A 64 -11.75 -37.28 -28.08
CA THR A 64 -11.63 -36.00 -27.37
C THR A 64 -10.17 -35.75 -26.96
N GLY A 65 -9.56 -34.71 -27.54
CA GLY A 65 -8.18 -34.33 -27.29
C GLY A 65 -7.96 -33.84 -25.86
N GLY A 66 -7.26 -34.62 -25.05
CA GLY A 66 -6.73 -34.18 -23.77
C GLY A 66 -5.48 -33.33 -23.97
N VAL A 67 -5.54 -32.04 -23.64
CA VAL A 67 -4.36 -31.16 -23.63
C VAL A 67 -3.45 -31.57 -22.46
N LYS A 68 -2.25 -32.08 -22.77
CA LYS A 68 -1.19 -32.31 -21.78
C LYS A 68 -0.48 -30.98 -21.51
N ILE A 69 -0.75 -30.34 -20.39
CA ILE A 69 0.14 -29.31 -19.86
C ILE A 69 1.13 -30.00 -18.93
N VAL A 70 2.37 -30.10 -19.37
CA VAL A 70 3.50 -30.56 -18.54
C VAL A 70 3.67 -29.53 -17.42
N GLY A 71 3.39 -29.94 -16.18
CA GLY A 71 3.64 -29.08 -15.02
C GLY A 71 5.14 -28.85 -14.84
N ASN A 72 5.55 -27.58 -14.74
CA ASN A 72 6.89 -27.19 -14.34
C ASN A 72 7.30 -27.95 -13.07
N ALA A 73 8.44 -28.63 -13.15
CA ALA A 73 9.11 -29.27 -12.03
C ALA A 73 9.80 -28.21 -11.17
N GLY A 74 9.38 -28.11 -9.91
CA GLY A 74 10.14 -27.50 -8.82
C GLY A 74 10.50 -28.58 -7.80
N ASP A 75 11.79 -28.83 -7.66
CA ASP A 75 12.52 -29.35 -6.50
C ASP A 75 12.15 -30.70 -5.88
N ALA A 76 12.99 -31.71 -6.14
CA ALA A 76 13.83 -32.34 -5.10
C ALA A 76 14.57 -33.56 -5.66
N VAL A 77 15.87 -33.40 -5.91
CA VAL A 77 16.81 -34.50 -6.11
C VAL A 77 17.09 -35.16 -4.76
N LYS A 78 16.51 -36.34 -4.47
CA LYS A 78 17.13 -37.33 -3.56
C LYS A 78 16.89 -38.76 -4.03
N LYS A 79 17.95 -39.55 -3.88
CA LYS A 79 18.28 -40.81 -4.57
C LYS A 79 17.49 -42.04 -4.08
N ARG A 80 17.21 -42.95 -5.05
CA ARG A 80 17.21 -44.44 -4.98
C ARG A 80 16.19 -45.18 -4.08
N ARG A 81 15.23 -45.87 -4.72
CA ARG A 81 15.17 -47.35 -4.92
C ARG A 81 13.89 -47.69 -5.71
N ARG A 82 14.03 -48.34 -6.87
CA ARG A 82 12.90 -48.88 -7.64
C ARG A 82 12.28 -50.03 -6.84
N VAL A 83 11.18 -49.75 -6.15
CA VAL A 83 10.16 -50.76 -5.87
C VAL A 83 9.11 -50.56 -6.95
N VAL A 84 8.92 -51.57 -7.81
CA VAL A 84 7.79 -51.64 -8.74
C VAL A 84 6.55 -51.83 -7.88
N ARG A 85 6.04 -50.74 -7.31
CA ARG A 85 4.67 -50.67 -6.82
C ARG A 85 3.81 -50.39 -8.03
N SER A 86 2.83 -51.24 -8.31
CA SER A 86 1.74 -50.89 -9.22
C SER A 86 1.03 -49.67 -8.62
N VAL A 87 1.47 -48.48 -9.01
CA VAL A 87 0.73 -47.27 -8.75
C VAL A 87 -0.42 -47.33 -9.74
N GLY A 88 -1.57 -47.81 -9.28
CA GLY A 88 -2.85 -47.46 -9.87
C GLY A 88 -2.92 -45.94 -9.86
N SER A 89 -2.38 -45.32 -10.90
CA SER A 89 -2.45 -43.89 -11.13
C SER A 89 -3.92 -43.62 -11.38
N LYS A 90 -4.63 -43.19 -10.34
CA LYS A 90 -5.93 -42.55 -10.50
C LYS A 90 -5.65 -41.25 -11.25
N THR A 91 -5.53 -41.34 -12.56
CA THR A 91 -5.50 -40.20 -13.47
C THR A 91 -6.85 -39.52 -13.33
N LYS A 92 -6.92 -38.54 -12.41
CA LYS A 92 -8.05 -37.64 -12.31
C LYS A 92 -8.09 -36.83 -13.60
N THR A 93 -8.90 -37.28 -14.56
CA THR A 93 -9.25 -36.51 -15.75
C THR A 93 -9.93 -35.24 -15.27
N THR A 94 -9.15 -34.16 -15.18
CA THR A 94 -9.63 -32.88 -14.67
C THR A 94 -10.36 -32.20 -15.82
N THR A 95 -11.67 -31.99 -15.65
CA THR A 95 -12.51 -31.42 -16.69
C THR A 95 -12.26 -29.92 -16.82
N VAL A 96 -12.62 -29.32 -17.96
CA VAL A 96 -12.58 -27.85 -18.13
C VAL A 96 -13.41 -27.14 -17.05
N LYS A 97 -14.48 -27.78 -16.56
CA LYS A 97 -15.29 -27.29 -15.44
C LYS A 97 -14.48 -27.23 -14.15
N ASP A 98 -13.72 -28.27 -13.84
CA ASP A 98 -12.86 -28.33 -12.65
C ASP A 98 -11.77 -27.26 -12.70
N ILE A 99 -11.17 -27.03 -13.88
CA ILE A 99 -10.17 -25.98 -14.09
C ILE A 99 -10.77 -24.59 -13.85
N LYS A 100 -11.93 -24.31 -14.44
CA LYS A 100 -12.64 -23.03 -14.23
C LYS A 100 -12.95 -22.82 -12.75
N GLN A 101 -13.49 -23.83 -12.08
CA GLN A 101 -13.81 -23.74 -10.66
C GLN A 101 -12.57 -23.53 -9.79
N ALA A 102 -11.46 -24.21 -10.10
CA ALA A 102 -10.19 -24.01 -9.39
C ALA A 102 -9.63 -22.60 -9.58
N MET A 103 -9.73 -22.04 -10.81
CA MET A 103 -9.29 -20.68 -11.09
C MET A 103 -10.12 -19.63 -10.35
N PHE A 104 -11.45 -19.69 -10.42
CA PHE A 104 -12.30 -18.74 -9.72
C PHE A 104 -12.13 -18.83 -8.21
N LYS A 105 -12.03 -20.05 -7.65
CA LYS A 105 -11.75 -20.24 -6.22
C LYS A 105 -10.41 -19.63 -5.80
N ARG A 106 -9.38 -19.69 -6.66
CA ARG A 106 -8.09 -19.04 -6.39
C ARG A 106 -8.21 -17.52 -6.45
N LEU A 107 -8.93 -16.98 -7.43
CA LEU A 107 -9.16 -15.55 -7.57
C LEU A 107 -9.91 -14.97 -6.36
N GLU A 108 -11.01 -15.61 -5.96
CA GLU A 108 -11.78 -15.25 -4.77
C GLU A 108 -10.90 -15.29 -3.50
N LYS A 109 -10.07 -16.32 -3.36
CA LYS A 109 -9.11 -16.41 -2.24
C LYS A 109 -8.10 -15.27 -2.24
N LEU A 110 -7.55 -14.92 -3.41
CA LEU A 110 -6.61 -13.81 -3.54
C LEU A 110 -7.27 -12.47 -3.22
N LEU A 111 -8.48 -12.24 -3.74
CA LEU A 111 -9.25 -11.03 -3.44
C LEU A 111 -9.54 -10.92 -1.95
N LYS A 112 -9.99 -12.00 -1.30
CA LYS A 112 -10.23 -12.03 0.14
C LYS A 112 -8.96 -11.72 0.94
N ASN A 113 -7.83 -12.29 0.56
CA ASN A 113 -6.55 -12.01 1.24
C ASN A 113 -6.10 -10.56 1.03
N ALA A 114 -6.26 -10.01 -0.17
CA ALA A 114 -5.91 -8.62 -0.47
C ALA A 114 -6.80 -7.64 0.30
N GLN A 115 -8.10 -7.92 0.39
CA GLN A 115 -9.03 -7.13 1.19
C GLN A 115 -8.69 -7.17 2.68
N ALA A 116 -8.40 -8.37 3.21
CA ALA A 116 -8.01 -8.52 4.61
C ALA A 116 -6.67 -7.85 4.94
N ALA A 117 -5.73 -7.81 4.01
CA ALA A 117 -4.47 -7.08 4.18
C ALA A 117 -4.66 -5.55 4.07
N ARG A 118 -5.59 -5.11 3.23
CA ARG A 118 -5.89 -3.67 3.05
C ARG A 118 -6.69 -3.08 4.21
N TYR A 119 -7.61 -3.87 4.78
CA TYR A 119 -8.49 -3.46 5.87
C TYR A 119 -8.49 -4.55 6.96
N PRO A 120 -7.41 -4.65 7.73
CA PRO A 120 -7.28 -5.64 8.77
C PRO A 120 -8.29 -5.40 9.90
N THR A 121 -9.05 -6.44 10.25
CA THR A 121 -10.03 -6.41 11.35
C THR A 121 -9.40 -6.62 12.72
N GLY A 122 -8.13 -7.04 12.79
CA GLY A 122 -7.44 -7.37 14.05
C GLY A 122 -7.93 -8.67 14.72
N THR A 123 -8.85 -9.42 14.11
CA THR A 123 -9.39 -10.66 14.69
C THR A 123 -8.47 -11.87 14.47
N ASP A 124 -7.54 -11.79 13.52
CA ASP A 124 -6.54 -12.80 13.20
C ASP A 124 -5.17 -12.12 13.24
N LYS A 125 -4.18 -12.75 13.90
CA LYS A 125 -2.81 -12.24 13.99
C LYS A 125 -2.21 -11.98 12.60
N LYS A 126 -2.56 -12.79 11.59
CA LYS A 126 -2.09 -12.60 10.22
C LYS A 126 -2.54 -11.27 9.59
N TYR A 127 -3.70 -10.77 10.02
CA TYR A 127 -4.29 -9.52 9.57
C TYR A 127 -4.52 -8.61 10.79
N ALA A 128 -3.46 -8.45 11.58
CA ALA A 128 -3.42 -7.53 12.69
C ALA A 128 -3.65 -6.09 12.18
N ALA A 129 -4.45 -5.33 12.91
CA ALA A 129 -4.69 -3.92 12.58
C ALA A 129 -3.51 -3.07 13.08
N ARG A 130 -3.30 -1.85 12.57
CA ARG A 130 -2.22 -0.99 13.09
C ARG A 130 -2.52 -0.50 14.52
N SER A 131 -3.78 -0.18 14.81
CA SER A 131 -4.25 0.25 16.12
C SER A 131 -5.71 -0.15 16.37
N CYS A 132 -6.21 -0.05 17.61
CA CYS A 132 -7.63 -0.23 17.90
C CYS A 132 -8.51 0.78 17.13
N LYS A 133 -7.99 1.98 16.85
CA LYS A 133 -8.70 2.98 16.04
C LYS A 133 -8.93 2.44 14.62
N ASP A 134 -7.94 1.78 14.03
CA ASP A 134 -8.07 1.16 12.70
C ASP A 134 -9.06 0.00 12.69
N VAL A 135 -9.14 -0.77 13.78
CA VAL A 135 -10.19 -1.79 13.98
C VAL A 135 -11.58 -1.14 13.91
N LYS A 136 -11.80 -0.03 14.65
CA LYS A 136 -13.08 0.68 14.67
C LYS A 136 -13.44 1.31 13.32
N LEU A 137 -12.45 1.85 12.61
CA LEU A 137 -12.64 2.43 11.28
C LEU A 137 -13.00 1.37 10.23
N THR A 138 -12.36 0.19 10.32
CA THR A 138 -12.62 -0.94 9.43
C THR A 138 -13.96 -1.60 9.71
N ASN A 139 -14.30 -1.79 10.99
CA ASN A 139 -15.56 -2.37 11.44
C ASN A 139 -16.23 -1.47 12.48
N LYS A 140 -17.17 -0.64 12.01
CA LYS A 140 -17.94 0.27 12.89
C LYS A 140 -18.69 -0.44 14.02
N ARG A 141 -19.03 -1.72 13.81
CA ARG A 141 -19.75 -2.59 14.77
C ARG A 141 -18.80 -3.50 15.56
N ALA A 142 -17.49 -3.23 15.55
CA ALA A 142 -16.54 -3.97 16.36
C ALA A 142 -16.96 -3.88 17.85
N PRO A 143 -17.14 -5.01 18.55
CA PRO A 143 -17.40 -5.02 19.98
C PRO A 143 -16.12 -4.73 20.77
N ASN A 144 -16.28 -4.30 22.02
CA ASN A 144 -15.17 -4.22 22.97
C ASN A 144 -14.67 -5.65 23.24
N ASP A 145 -13.45 -5.93 22.83
CA ASP A 145 -12.85 -7.27 22.90
C ASP A 145 -11.33 -7.17 22.73
N THR A 146 -10.67 -8.33 22.77
CA THR A 146 -9.25 -8.48 22.49
C THR A 146 -9.01 -8.57 20.98
N TYR A 147 -8.11 -7.73 20.48
CA TYR A 147 -7.69 -7.71 19.08
C TYR A 147 -6.16 -7.82 18.98
N TRP A 148 -5.71 -8.27 17.80
CA TRP A 148 -4.32 -8.22 17.39
C TRP A 148 -4.04 -6.88 16.71
N ILE A 149 -3.05 -6.17 17.24
CA ILE A 149 -2.52 -4.96 16.62
C ILE A 149 -1.02 -5.11 16.30
N ASP A 150 -0.57 -4.39 15.27
CA ASP A 150 0.81 -4.34 14.80
C ASP A 150 1.27 -2.89 14.55
N PRO A 151 1.53 -2.10 15.63
CA PRO A 151 1.92 -0.70 15.50
C PRO A 151 3.20 -0.43 14.70
N ASN A 152 4.16 -1.35 14.73
CA ASN A 152 5.41 -1.25 13.97
C ASN A 152 5.30 -1.76 12.51
N GLU A 153 4.14 -2.33 12.15
CA GLU A 153 3.88 -2.97 10.87
C GLU A 153 5.00 -3.98 10.48
N GLY A 154 5.15 -4.24 9.18
CA GLY A 154 6.14 -5.17 8.68
C GLY A 154 5.73 -6.63 8.93
N SER A 155 6.33 -7.28 9.92
CA SER A 155 6.07 -8.70 10.18
C SER A 155 4.92 -8.84 11.17
N HIS A 156 3.83 -9.46 10.75
CA HIS A 156 2.72 -9.74 11.68
C HIS A 156 3.05 -10.77 12.80
N HIS A 157 4.26 -11.34 12.83
CA HIS A 157 4.64 -12.37 13.82
C HIS A 157 4.90 -11.79 15.21
N ASP A 158 5.30 -10.53 15.31
CA ASP A 158 5.49 -9.78 16.56
C ASP A 158 4.30 -8.88 16.90
N ALA A 159 3.19 -8.99 16.17
CA ALA A 159 1.93 -8.36 16.53
C ALA A 159 1.49 -8.77 17.96
N ILE A 160 0.89 -7.82 18.66
CA ILE A 160 0.56 -7.90 20.09
C ILE A 160 -0.95 -7.97 20.29
N GLN A 161 -1.38 -8.65 21.36
CA GLN A 161 -2.78 -8.63 21.79
C GLN A 161 -3.05 -7.46 22.73
N VAL A 162 -4.13 -6.75 22.46
CA VAL A 162 -4.60 -5.61 23.25
C VAL A 162 -6.10 -5.72 23.46
N ASN A 163 -6.59 -5.14 24.54
CA ASN A 163 -8.03 -4.96 24.73
C ASN A 163 -8.44 -3.61 24.12
N CYS A 164 -9.32 -3.63 23.12
CA CYS A 164 -9.84 -2.42 22.50
C CYS A 164 -11.17 -2.03 23.14
N VAL A 165 -11.26 -0.79 23.62
CA VAL A 165 -12.49 -0.22 24.18
C VAL A 165 -12.98 0.87 23.24
N PHE A 166 -14.21 0.70 22.74
CA PHE A 166 -14.87 1.63 21.84
C PHE A 166 -15.99 2.35 22.57
N PHE A 167 -15.98 3.67 22.51
CA PHE A 167 -16.99 4.53 23.11
C PHE A 167 -17.95 5.07 22.04
N ASP A 168 -19.15 5.47 22.47
CA ASP A 168 -20.21 5.97 21.57
C ASP A 168 -19.88 7.35 20.97
N ASP A 169 -19.04 8.13 21.65
CA ASP A 169 -18.53 9.42 21.19
C ASP A 169 -17.45 9.29 20.09
N GLY A 170 -17.06 8.06 19.75
CA GLY A 170 -16.02 7.76 18.77
C GLY A 170 -14.61 7.70 19.35
N THR A 171 -14.45 7.91 20.66
CA THR A 171 -13.17 7.70 21.35
C THR A 171 -12.82 6.22 21.36
N VAL A 172 -11.53 5.91 21.27
CA VAL A 172 -11.01 4.54 21.24
C VAL A 172 -9.81 4.45 22.16
N GLU A 173 -9.82 3.47 23.05
CA GLU A 173 -8.70 3.16 23.92
C GLU A 173 -8.05 1.84 23.51
N THR A 174 -6.72 1.83 23.56
CA THR A 174 -5.89 0.64 23.33
C THR A 174 -5.25 0.23 24.65
N CYS A 175 -5.78 -0.83 25.29
CA CYS A 175 -5.31 -1.29 26.59
C CYS A 175 -4.32 -2.45 26.43
N VAL A 176 -3.05 -2.19 26.74
CA VAL A 176 -1.97 -3.19 26.67
C VAL A 176 -1.88 -3.97 28.00
N PRO A 177 -1.88 -5.32 28.00
CA PRO A 177 -1.77 -6.11 29.22
C PRO A 177 -0.45 -5.88 29.97
N SER A 178 -0.50 -5.79 31.31
CA SER A 178 0.66 -5.53 32.17
C SER A 178 1.75 -6.61 32.16
N LYS A 179 1.45 -7.79 31.59
CA LYS A 179 2.40 -8.91 31.45
C LYS A 179 3.39 -8.71 30.31
N MET A 180 3.18 -7.72 29.43
CA MET A 180 4.13 -7.42 28.37
C MET A 180 5.39 -6.78 28.95
N SER A 181 6.56 -7.23 28.49
CA SER A 181 7.82 -6.60 28.87
C SER A 181 7.81 -5.19 28.29
N THR A 182 7.82 -4.18 29.16
CA THR A 182 7.78 -2.77 28.76
C THR A 182 9.17 -2.18 28.53
N GLY A 183 10.22 -2.88 28.95
CA GLY A 183 11.62 -2.47 28.76
C GLY A 183 11.84 -0.98 29.02
N VAL A 184 12.58 -0.31 28.12
CA VAL A 184 12.68 1.16 28.14
C VAL A 184 11.55 1.73 27.28
N LEU A 185 10.51 2.23 27.94
CA LEU A 185 9.49 3.06 27.30
C LEU A 185 10.04 4.46 27.11
N VAL A 186 10.00 4.96 25.88
CA VAL A 186 10.44 6.31 25.54
C VAL A 186 9.24 7.17 25.16
N THR A 187 9.35 8.47 25.42
CA THR A 187 8.39 9.47 24.92
C THR A 187 9.09 10.25 23.82
N TYR A 188 8.59 10.12 22.60
CA TYR A 188 9.10 10.85 21.44
C TYR A 188 8.65 12.31 21.52
N ARG A 189 9.50 13.22 21.06
CA ARG A 189 9.18 14.64 20.91
C ARG A 189 8.48 14.86 19.58
N GLU A 190 7.65 15.90 19.52
CA GLU A 190 7.08 16.36 18.26
C GLU A 190 8.21 16.78 17.30
N PRO A 191 8.10 16.44 16.00
CA PRO A 191 9.02 16.95 14.99
C PRO A 191 8.98 18.49 14.94
N ILE A 192 10.13 19.13 14.73
CA ILE A 192 10.14 20.56 14.37
C ILE A 192 9.61 20.72 12.95
N ASP A 193 8.77 21.72 12.72
CA ASP A 193 8.25 22.05 11.40
C ASP A 193 9.39 22.29 10.39
N GLY A 194 9.32 21.58 9.26
CA GLY A 194 10.33 21.64 8.19
C GLY A 194 11.47 20.63 8.34
N GLU A 195 11.56 19.90 9.45
CA GLU A 195 12.53 18.81 9.63
C GLU A 195 11.88 17.44 9.38
N SER A 196 12.59 16.56 8.67
CA SER A 196 12.23 15.15 8.53
C SER A 196 13.39 14.33 9.08
N GLU A 197 13.20 13.74 10.26
CA GLU A 197 14.18 12.84 10.87
C GLU A 197 13.81 11.39 10.56
N TRP A 198 14.81 10.53 10.33
CA TRP A 198 14.57 9.09 10.30
C TRP A 198 13.99 8.64 11.64
N GLN A 199 13.09 7.64 11.63
CA GLN A 199 12.46 7.11 12.86
C GLN A 199 13.50 6.73 13.94
N SER A 200 14.65 6.17 13.52
CA SER A 200 15.79 5.81 14.37
C SER A 200 16.53 7.01 14.98
N GLN A 201 16.28 8.21 14.48
CA GLN A 201 16.87 9.48 14.87
C GLN A 201 15.85 10.40 15.56
N LEU A 202 14.61 9.96 15.76
CA LEU A 202 13.61 10.77 16.43
C LEU A 202 14.09 11.18 17.82
N ARG A 203 13.87 12.46 18.12
CA ARG A 203 14.19 13.05 19.40
C ARG A 203 13.31 12.47 20.50
N ILE A 204 13.93 12.16 21.63
CA ILE A 204 13.27 11.57 22.80
C ILE A 204 13.40 12.51 23.99
N VAL A 205 12.38 12.51 24.84
CA VAL A 205 12.41 13.21 26.11
C VAL A 205 13.37 12.49 27.08
N GLY A 206 14.34 13.22 27.61
CA GLY A 206 15.31 12.71 28.59
C GLY A 206 16.63 12.25 27.96
N ASN A 207 17.42 11.48 28.71
CA ASN A 207 18.78 11.06 28.32
C ASN A 207 18.81 9.66 27.68
N HIS A 208 17.73 9.27 27.01
CA HIS A 208 17.57 7.95 26.39
C HIS A 208 17.83 8.01 24.88
N LYS A 209 18.43 6.94 24.32
CA LYS A 209 18.54 6.76 22.86
C LYS A 209 17.24 6.19 22.30
N ALA A 210 16.98 6.47 21.02
CA ALA A 210 15.88 5.86 20.30
C ALA A 210 15.98 4.32 20.31
N PRO A 211 14.93 3.62 20.77
CA PRO A 211 14.87 2.17 20.65
C PRO A 211 15.01 1.76 19.19
N LEU A 212 15.75 0.68 18.94
CA LEU A 212 15.84 0.09 17.62
C LEU A 212 14.45 -0.45 17.23
N VAL A 213 13.83 0.15 16.23
CA VAL A 213 12.49 -0.24 15.72
C VAL A 213 12.47 -1.67 15.18
N HIS A 214 13.60 -2.14 14.65
CA HIS A 214 13.77 -3.52 14.17
C HIS A 214 14.07 -4.54 15.27
N ASN A 215 14.12 -4.11 16.53
CA ASN A 215 14.11 -5.08 17.63
C ASN A 215 12.69 -5.61 17.75
N TYR A 216 12.44 -6.84 17.27
CA TYR A 216 11.13 -7.52 17.25
C TYR A 216 10.59 -7.91 18.65
N GLY A 217 10.95 -7.16 19.70
CA GLY A 217 10.44 -7.35 21.05
C GLY A 217 9.27 -6.42 21.36
N ASP A 218 8.46 -6.80 22.35
CA ASP A 218 7.28 -6.08 22.86
C ASP A 218 7.49 -4.56 23.03
N ASN A 219 8.70 -4.16 23.43
CA ASN A 219 9.08 -2.75 23.62
C ASN A 219 8.90 -1.90 22.36
N SER A 220 9.22 -2.43 21.17
CA SER A 220 9.12 -1.67 19.91
C SER A 220 7.66 -1.41 19.55
N GLN A 221 6.80 -2.40 19.78
CA GLN A 221 5.37 -2.28 19.56
C GLN A 221 4.75 -1.22 20.47
N ILE A 222 5.08 -1.25 21.78
CA ILE A 222 4.56 -0.26 22.73
C ILE A 222 5.11 1.14 22.42
N ASN A 223 6.39 1.27 22.08
CA ASN A 223 6.98 2.56 21.75
C ASN A 223 6.34 3.19 20.51
N LEU A 224 6.07 2.42 19.46
CA LEU A 224 5.35 2.95 18.29
C LEU A 224 3.87 3.16 18.54
N LEU A 225 3.24 2.35 19.38
CA LEU A 225 1.87 2.61 19.82
C LEU A 225 1.76 3.98 20.49
N ARG A 226 2.73 4.35 21.35
CA ARG A 226 2.76 5.67 22.00
C ARG A 226 2.90 6.83 21.02
N VAL A 227 3.61 6.66 19.90
CA VAL A 227 3.70 7.70 18.84
C VAL A 227 2.36 7.92 18.15
N GLN A 228 1.53 6.88 18.05
CA GLN A 228 0.24 6.93 17.38
C GLN A 228 -0.88 7.49 18.27
N HIS A 229 -0.63 7.71 19.56
CA HIS A 229 -1.61 8.15 20.54
C HIS A 229 -1.24 9.53 21.11
N LYS A 230 -2.25 10.37 21.31
CA LYS A 230 -2.07 11.71 21.89
C LYS A 230 -1.96 11.66 23.43
N TYR A 231 -2.55 10.63 24.05
CA TYR A 231 -2.64 10.47 25.49
C TYR A 231 -2.31 9.01 25.86
N ALA A 232 -1.73 8.81 27.04
CA ALA A 232 -1.39 7.51 27.61
C ALA A 232 -1.47 7.57 29.14
#